data_AF-A0A933CNE0-F1
#
_entry.id   AF-A0A933CNE0-F1
#
_cell.length_a   1.000
_cell.length_b   1.000
_cell.length_c   1.000
_cell.angle_alpha   90.00
_cell.angle_beta   90.00
_cell.angle_gamma   90.00
#
_symmetry.space_group_name_H-M   'P 1'
#
loop_
_entity.id
_entity.type
_entity.pdbx_description
1 polymer ?
#
loop_
_entity_poly.entity_id
_entity_poly.type
_entity_poly.pdbx_seq_one_letter_code
_entity_poly.pdbx_strand_id
1 'polypeptide(L)'
;ASAQTIAAADVNFTGSTQFAAPSQVSVLSQNGSPSGSLSGVRINERGVIYGEFSSGALLPLAQIALANFPNEEGLEPLGDSLFGLSGASGEAQIGAPGAGGLGRLYSGGLEMSTVDLAREFVGMISIQRAFQVNSRVVTVADQMYDEAVNLKT
;
A
#
# COMPACT_ATOMS: atom_id res chain seq x y z
N ALA A 1 70.56 -7.46 -32.10
CA ALA A 1 69.60 -6.49 -31.53
C ALA A 1 68.20 -6.97 -31.87
N SER A 2 67.52 -7.56 -30.90
CA SER A 2 66.15 -8.06 -31.02
C SER A 2 65.17 -6.89 -31.10
N ALA A 3 64.60 -6.65 -32.27
CA ALA A 3 63.54 -5.67 -32.45
C ALA A 3 62.20 -6.26 -31.96
N GLN A 4 61.71 -5.76 -30.83
CA GLN A 4 60.33 -5.98 -30.39
C GLN A 4 59.42 -5.15 -31.31
N THR A 5 58.77 -5.80 -32.27
CA THR A 5 57.66 -5.17 -33.01
C THR A 5 56.42 -5.24 -32.14
N ILE A 6 55.96 -4.05 -31.76
CA ILE A 6 54.80 -3.77 -30.91
C ILE A 6 53.59 -4.55 -31.42
N ALA A 7 52.94 -5.31 -30.54
CA ALA A 7 51.71 -6.03 -30.85
C ALA A 7 50.71 -5.07 -31.51
N ALA A 8 50.16 -5.47 -32.65
CA ALA A 8 49.10 -4.71 -33.32
C ALA A 8 47.98 -4.48 -32.30
N ALA A 9 47.82 -3.24 -31.84
CA ALA A 9 46.66 -2.86 -31.07
C ALA A 9 45.48 -2.99 -32.04
N ASP A 10 44.49 -3.82 -31.70
CA ASP A 10 43.23 -3.89 -32.42
C ASP A 10 42.53 -2.53 -32.30
N VAL A 11 42.81 -1.64 -33.26
CA VAL A 11 42.14 -0.34 -33.36
C VAL A 11 40.76 -0.60 -33.96
N ASN A 12 39.76 -0.66 -33.09
CA ASN A 12 38.38 -0.85 -33.49
C ASN A 12 37.78 0.48 -34.00
N PHE A 13 37.52 0.56 -35.31
CA PHE A 13 36.89 1.73 -35.96
C PHE A 13 35.36 1.61 -36.07
N THR A 14 34.73 0.65 -35.40
CA THR A 14 33.28 0.46 -35.41
C THR A 14 32.59 1.73 -34.90
N GLY A 15 31.76 2.34 -35.73
CA GLY A 15 31.05 3.60 -35.42
C GLY A 15 31.71 4.88 -35.92
N SER A 16 32.88 4.80 -36.59
CA SER A 16 33.52 5.94 -37.25
C SER A 16 33.04 6.09 -38.70
N THR A 17 32.75 7.32 -39.13
CA THR A 17 32.41 7.65 -40.53
C THR A 17 33.36 8.73 -41.03
N GLN A 18 33.86 8.59 -42.26
CA GLN A 18 34.76 9.57 -42.87
C GLN A 18 34.03 10.35 -43.99
N PHE A 19 33.94 11.66 -43.83
CA PHE A 19 33.41 12.59 -44.84
C PHE A 19 34.41 13.74 -45.07
N ALA A 20 34.27 14.46 -46.18
CA ALA A 20 35.08 15.65 -46.48
C ALA A 20 34.61 16.87 -45.65
N ALA A 21 34.63 16.73 -44.33
CA ALA A 21 34.25 17.72 -43.34
C ALA A 21 35.19 17.64 -42.12
N PRO A 22 35.27 18.70 -41.29
CA PRO A 22 36.03 18.64 -40.04
C PRO A 22 35.55 17.51 -39.13
N SER A 23 36.49 16.80 -38.50
CA SER A 23 36.18 15.71 -37.57
C SER A 23 35.36 16.22 -36.38
N GLN A 24 34.23 15.57 -36.08
CA GLN A 24 33.36 15.90 -34.96
C GLN A 24 32.98 14.61 -34.21
N VAL A 25 32.98 14.66 -32.87
CA VAL A 25 32.47 13.56 -32.03
C VAL A 25 30.95 13.63 -32.04
N SER A 26 30.31 12.65 -32.67
CA SER A 26 28.85 12.64 -32.85
C SER A 26 28.08 12.08 -31.65
N VAL A 27 28.65 11.10 -30.93
CA VAL A 27 28.03 10.50 -29.74
C VAL A 27 29.10 10.23 -28.69
N LEU A 28 28.90 10.78 -27.50
CA LEU A 28 29.66 10.42 -26.30
C LEU A 28 28.69 9.77 -25.33
N SER A 29 28.83 8.46 -25.14
CA SER A 29 28.08 7.70 -24.13
C SER A 29 29.07 7.22 -23.08
N GLN A 30 28.76 7.50 -21.81
CA GLN A 30 29.51 7.01 -20.68
C GLN A 30 28.51 6.34 -19.72
N ASN A 31 28.78 5.09 -19.35
CA ASN A 31 27.98 4.31 -18.41
C ASN A 31 28.45 4.45 -16.95
N GLY A 32 29.38 5.37 -16.69
CA GLY A 32 29.90 5.68 -15.36
C GLY A 32 29.10 6.78 -14.69
N SER A 33 28.74 6.57 -13.43
CA SER A 33 28.10 7.57 -12.57
C SER A 33 28.96 7.75 -11.32
N PRO A 34 29.18 8.99 -10.83
CA PRO A 34 29.88 9.21 -9.57
C PRO A 34 29.12 8.54 -8.43
N SER A 35 29.83 8.14 -7.36
CA SER A 35 29.20 7.62 -6.16
C SER A 35 28.25 8.67 -5.57
N GLY A 36 26.96 8.37 -5.58
CA GLY A 36 25.93 9.22 -4.99
C GLY A 36 25.50 8.71 -3.62
N SER A 37 25.15 9.62 -2.72
CA SER A 37 24.44 9.30 -1.49
C SER A 37 22.94 9.28 -1.75
N LEU A 38 22.18 8.54 -0.94
CA LEU A 38 20.72 8.57 -1.00
C LEU A 38 20.21 9.98 -0.65
N SER A 39 19.46 10.60 -1.56
CA SER A 39 18.90 11.94 -1.44
C SER A 39 17.39 11.94 -1.21
N GLY A 40 16.69 10.88 -1.63
CA GLY A 40 15.24 10.79 -1.52
C GLY A 40 14.72 9.37 -1.71
N VAL A 41 13.47 9.15 -1.31
CA VAL A 41 12.76 7.89 -1.50
C VAL A 41 11.40 8.18 -2.14
N ARG A 42 11.04 7.42 -3.17
CA ARG A 42 9.75 7.53 -3.85
C ARG A 42 9.15 6.16 -4.04
N ILE A 43 7.84 6.06 -3.85
CA ILE A 43 7.11 4.80 -3.97
C ILE A 43 6.20 4.92 -5.19
N ASN A 44 6.26 3.94 -6.10
CA ASN A 44 5.38 3.92 -7.27
C ASN A 44 4.04 3.21 -6.96
N GLU A 45 3.11 3.26 -7.91
CA GLU A 45 1.79 2.61 -7.77
C GLU A 45 1.82 1.08 -7.65
N ARG A 46 2.94 0.47 -8.04
CA ARG A 46 3.21 -0.98 -7.91
C ARG A 46 3.91 -1.34 -6.60
N GLY A 47 4.02 -0.39 -5.66
CA GLY A 47 4.68 -0.55 -4.38
C GLY A 47 6.19 -0.70 -4.43
N VAL A 48 6.83 -0.42 -5.57
CA VAL A 48 8.29 -0.41 -5.69
C VAL A 48 8.83 0.88 -5.08
N ILE A 49 9.74 0.71 -4.14
CA ILE A 49 10.45 1.78 -3.44
C ILE A 49 11.72 2.09 -4.23
N TYR A 50 11.79 3.29 -4.79
CA TYR A 50 12.96 3.82 -5.49
C TYR A 50 13.75 4.75 -4.58
N GLY A 51 15.06 4.55 -4.56
CA GLY A 51 16.00 5.51 -4.00
C GLY A 51 16.45 6.49 -5.08
N GLU A 52 16.33 7.78 -4.80
CA GLU A 52 16.91 8.85 -5.60
C GLU A 52 18.29 9.17 -5.03
N PHE A 53 19.34 8.99 -5.83
CA PHE A 53 20.73 9.25 -5.43
C PHE A 53 21.19 10.62 -5.92
N SER A 54 22.15 11.24 -5.22
CA SER A 54 22.73 12.53 -5.60
C SER A 54 23.45 12.51 -6.96
N SER A 55 23.72 11.32 -7.51
CA SER A 55 24.22 11.12 -8.86
C SER A 55 23.15 11.21 -9.95
N GLY A 56 21.88 11.42 -9.58
CA GLY A 56 20.72 11.44 -10.50
C GLY A 56 20.16 10.06 -10.84
N ALA A 57 20.76 8.98 -10.33
CA ALA A 57 20.28 7.62 -10.53
C ALA A 57 19.02 7.33 -9.68
N LEU A 58 18.01 6.71 -10.30
CA LEU A 58 16.88 6.09 -9.61
C LEU A 58 17.08 4.58 -9.62
N LEU A 59 17.22 4.00 -8.43
CA LEU A 59 17.42 2.55 -8.28
C LEU A 59 16.27 1.95 -7.47
N PRO A 60 15.67 0.83 -7.90
CA PRO A 60 14.69 0.11 -7.10
C PRO A 60 15.41 -0.53 -5.91
N LEU A 61 14.94 -0.25 -4.69
CA LEU A 61 15.51 -0.74 -3.44
C LEU A 61 14.73 -1.93 -2.86
N ALA A 62 13.40 -1.82 -2.87
CA ALA A 62 12.50 -2.81 -2.28
C ALA A 62 11.10 -2.75 -2.92
N GLN A 63 10.24 -3.71 -2.57
CA GLN A 63 8.85 -3.74 -3.00
C GLN A 63 7.94 -4.08 -1.82
N ILE A 64 6.86 -3.31 -1.69
CA ILE A 64 5.78 -3.55 -0.73
C ILE A 64 4.90 -4.69 -1.27
N ALA A 65 4.61 -5.67 -0.42
CA ALA A 65 3.66 -6.73 -0.71
C ALA A 65 2.30 -6.40 -0.08
N LEU A 66 1.22 -6.74 -0.77
CA LEU A 66 -0.14 -6.71 -0.25
C LEU A 66 -0.64 -8.14 -0.03
N ALA A 67 -1.51 -8.31 0.94
CA ALA A 67 -2.21 -9.55 1.20
C ALA A 67 -3.71 -9.35 0.99
N ASN A 68 -4.32 -10.23 0.21
CA ASN A 68 -5.78 -10.32 0.10
C ASN A 68 -6.27 -11.58 0.82
N PHE A 69 -7.46 -11.51 1.42
CA PHE A 69 -8.07 -12.64 2.10
C PHE A 69 -9.38 -13.00 1.41
N PRO A 70 -9.70 -14.29 1.21
CA PRO A 70 -10.98 -14.70 0.64
C PRO A 70 -12.20 -14.18 1.41
N ASN A 71 -12.09 -14.04 2.74
CA ASN A 71 -13.13 -13.49 3.59
C ASN A 71 -12.56 -12.45 4.56
N GLU A 72 -12.76 -11.16 4.25
CA GLU A 72 -12.28 -10.03 5.04
C GLU A 72 -13.01 -9.91 6.40
N GLU A 73 -14.32 -10.19 6.43
CA GLU A 73 -15.11 -10.15 7.68
C GLU A 73 -14.72 -11.26 8.67
N GLY A 74 -14.04 -12.30 8.18
CA GLY A 74 -13.49 -13.37 9.00
C GLY A 74 -12.19 -12.99 9.71
N LEU A 75 -11.59 -11.84 9.42
CA LEU A 75 -10.33 -11.44 10.06
C LEU A 75 -10.53 -11.12 11.54
N GLU A 76 -9.55 -11.50 12.36
CA GLU A 76 -9.61 -11.22 13.79
C GLU A 76 -9.06 -9.81 14.07
N PRO A 77 -9.83 -8.91 14.71
CA PRO A 77 -9.33 -7.57 15.04
C PRO A 77 -8.33 -7.68 16.20
N LEU A 78 -7.06 -7.34 15.94
CA LEU A 78 -5.99 -7.33 16.94
C LEU A 78 -5.87 -5.98 17.67
N GLY A 79 -6.64 -4.97 17.25
CA GLY A 79 -6.59 -3.60 17.76
C GLY A 79 -5.65 -2.70 16.94
N ASP A 80 -5.70 -1.39 17.19
CA ASP A 80 -4.87 -0.39 16.48
C ASP A 80 -4.97 -0.45 14.93
N SER A 81 -6.16 -0.79 14.42
CA SER A 81 -6.41 -1.05 12.98
C SER A 81 -5.63 -2.24 12.40
N LEU A 82 -5.07 -3.12 13.25
CA LEU A 82 -4.44 -4.36 12.84
C LEU A 82 -5.45 -5.51 12.83
N PHE A 83 -5.29 -6.37 11.84
CA PHE A 83 -6.11 -7.56 11.62
C PHE A 83 -5.21 -8.79 11.53
N GLY A 84 -5.64 -9.87 12.17
CA GLY A 84 -4.99 -11.18 12.18
C GLY A 84 -5.75 -12.19 11.33
N LEU A 85 -5.01 -13.18 10.80
CA LEU A 85 -5.59 -14.30 10.09
C LEU A 85 -6.33 -15.21 11.07
N SER A 86 -7.55 -15.60 10.73
CA SER A 86 -8.37 -16.54 11.50
C SER A 86 -8.75 -17.76 10.67
N GLY A 87 -9.28 -18.81 11.31
CA GLY A 87 -9.83 -19.97 10.60
C GLY A 87 -11.00 -19.63 9.67
N ALA A 88 -11.68 -18.50 9.89
CA ALA A 88 -12.81 -18.04 9.09
C ALA A 88 -12.42 -17.12 7.92
N SER A 89 -11.23 -16.50 7.95
CA SER A 89 -10.74 -15.60 6.89
C SER A 89 -10.17 -16.34 5.67
N GLY A 90 -9.67 -17.57 5.89
CA GLY A 90 -8.88 -18.31 4.91
C GLY A 90 -7.41 -17.86 4.86
N GLU A 91 -6.63 -18.46 3.96
CA GLU A 91 -5.21 -18.15 3.79
C GLU A 91 -4.98 -16.81 3.07
N ALA A 92 -3.89 -16.12 3.44
CA ALA A 92 -3.48 -14.87 2.83
C ALA A 92 -2.93 -15.07 1.41
N GLN A 93 -3.52 -14.41 0.42
CA GLN A 93 -3.00 -14.33 -0.93
C GLN A 93 -2.08 -13.12 -1.05
N ILE A 94 -0.77 -13.36 -0.98
CA ILE A 94 0.25 -12.31 -1.01
C ILE A 94 0.69 -12.04 -2.46
N GLY A 95 0.78 -10.76 -2.83
CA GLY A 95 1.20 -10.35 -4.16
C GLY A 95 1.71 -8.92 -4.22
N ALA A 96 2.21 -8.55 -5.40
CA ALA A 96 2.56 -7.16 -5.70
C ALA A 96 1.29 -6.31 -5.89
N PRO A 97 1.28 -5.04 -5.48
CA PRO A 97 0.20 -4.11 -5.80
C PRO A 97 -0.12 -4.06 -7.29
N GLY A 98 -1.40 -4.17 -7.63
CA GLY A 98 -1.90 -4.17 -9.01
C GLY A 98 -1.74 -5.50 -9.77
N ALA A 99 -1.20 -6.55 -9.15
CA ALA A 99 -1.18 -7.90 -9.71
C ALA A 99 -2.30 -8.76 -9.11
N GLY A 100 -2.82 -9.76 -9.83
CA GLY A 100 -3.69 -10.80 -9.24
C GLY A 100 -5.00 -10.30 -8.63
N GLY A 101 -5.53 -9.15 -9.05
CA GLY A 101 -6.75 -8.56 -8.47
C GLY A 101 -6.52 -7.71 -7.21
N LEU A 102 -5.28 -7.59 -6.75
CA LEU A 102 -4.92 -6.68 -5.66
C LEU A 102 -4.97 -5.22 -6.13
N GLY A 103 -5.34 -4.32 -5.21
CA GLY A 103 -5.40 -2.88 -5.44
C GLY A 103 -4.05 -2.24 -5.78
N ARG A 104 -4.10 -0.97 -6.21
CA ARG A 104 -2.89 -0.16 -6.45
C ARG A 104 -2.54 0.65 -5.20
N LEU A 105 -1.26 1.00 -5.07
CA LEU A 105 -0.80 1.86 -3.99
C LEU A 105 -0.84 3.33 -4.42
N TYR A 106 -1.36 4.21 -3.57
CA TYR A 106 -1.26 5.66 -3.76
C TYR A 106 -0.25 6.23 -2.77
N SER A 107 0.94 6.56 -3.26
CA SER A 107 2.01 7.14 -2.43
C SER A 107 1.60 8.52 -1.90
N GLY A 108 1.68 8.71 -0.59
CA GLY A 108 1.34 9.98 0.08
C GLY A 108 -0.16 10.21 0.31
N GLY A 109 -1.02 9.24 -0.01
CA GLY A 109 -2.43 9.24 0.37
C GLY A 109 -2.64 8.57 1.74
N LEU A 110 -3.64 9.04 2.48
CA LEU A 110 -4.11 8.40 3.71
C LEU A 110 -5.54 7.90 3.47
N GLU A 111 -5.79 6.63 3.78
CA GLU A 111 -7.13 6.06 3.72
C GLU A 111 -7.97 6.60 4.87
N MET A 112 -9.12 7.19 4.54
CA MET A 112 -10.04 7.76 5.52
C MET A 112 -11.05 6.72 5.96
N SER A 113 -11.55 6.86 7.19
CA SER A 113 -12.63 6.04 7.68
C SER A 113 -13.85 6.16 6.77
N THR A 114 -14.48 5.03 6.47
CA THR A 114 -15.71 4.94 5.68
C THR A 114 -16.97 5.32 6.49
N VAL A 115 -16.81 5.67 7.78
CA VAL A 115 -17.91 5.96 8.70
C VAL A 115 -18.55 7.33 8.40
N ASP A 116 -19.87 7.32 8.20
CA ASP A 116 -20.70 8.53 8.10
C ASP A 116 -21.33 8.87 9.45
N LEU A 117 -20.79 9.91 10.10
CA LEU A 117 -21.18 10.32 11.44
C LEU A 117 -22.68 10.66 11.56
N ALA A 118 -23.30 11.24 10.53
CA ALA A 118 -24.70 11.64 10.60
C ALA A 118 -25.62 10.40 10.63
N ARG A 119 -25.30 9.40 9.82
CA ARG A 119 -26.05 8.12 9.78
C ARG A 119 -25.86 7.34 11.07
N GLU A 120 -24.63 7.25 11.56
CA GLU A 120 -24.33 6.56 12.82
C GLU A 120 -25.03 7.22 14.01
N PHE A 121 -25.08 8.56 14.04
CA PHE A 121 -25.79 9.29 15.10
C PHE A 121 -27.30 9.03 15.09
N VAL A 122 -27.93 9.00 13.91
CA VAL A 122 -29.36 8.64 13.78
C VAL A 122 -29.60 7.19 14.20
N GLY A 123 -28.71 6.26 13.83
CA GLY A 123 -28.75 4.87 14.28
C GLY A 123 -28.69 4.76 15.81
N MET A 124 -27.77 5.50 16.43
CA MET A 124 -27.62 5.56 17.88
C MET A 124 -28.88 6.13 18.56
N ILE A 125 -29.49 7.19 18.02
CA ILE A 125 -30.78 7.71 18.52
C ILE A 125 -31.89 6.66 18.41
N SER A 126 -31.93 5.90 17.31
CA SER A 126 -32.91 4.83 17.11
C SER A 126 -32.77 3.74 18.18
N ILE A 127 -31.54 3.27 18.41
CA ILE A 127 -31.21 2.29 19.46
C ILE A 127 -31.60 2.83 20.85
N GLN A 128 -31.27 4.09 21.15
CA GLN A 128 -31.65 4.72 22.41
C GLN A 128 -33.17 4.79 22.61
N ARG A 129 -33.93 5.17 21.57
CA ARG A 129 -35.40 5.16 21.63
C ARG A 129 -35.96 3.77 21.82
N ALA A 130 -35.41 2.77 21.12
CA ALA A 130 -35.80 1.38 21.31
C ALA A 130 -35.56 0.91 22.75
N PHE A 131 -34.41 1.25 23.34
CA PHE A 131 -34.11 0.95 24.74
C PHE A 131 -35.08 1.64 25.71
N GLN A 132 -35.42 2.92 25.47
CA GLN A 132 -36.39 3.65 26.28
C GLN A 132 -37.79 3.03 26.21
N VAL A 133 -38.24 2.63 25.02
CA VAL A 133 -39.52 1.94 24.82
C VAL A 133 -39.50 0.60 25.55
N ASN A 134 -38.44 -0.21 25.39
CA ASN A 134 -38.30 -1.49 26.08
C ASN A 134 -38.32 -1.32 27.60
N SER A 135 -37.66 -0.28 28.12
CA SER A 135 -37.67 0.02 29.57
C SER A 135 -39.07 0.40 30.06
N ARG A 136 -39.82 1.21 29.29
CA ARG A 136 -41.21 1.54 29.62
C ARG A 136 -42.12 0.32 29.58
N VAL A 137 -41.94 -0.58 28.61
CA VAL A 137 -42.70 -1.83 28.55
C VAL A 137 -42.48 -2.66 29.82
N VAL A 138 -41.24 -2.76 30.30
CA VAL A 138 -40.92 -3.42 31.58
C VAL A 138 -41.62 -2.73 32.75
N THR A 139 -41.51 -1.41 32.88
CA THR A 139 -42.16 -0.67 33.97
C THR A 139 -43.68 -0.83 33.97
N VAL A 140 -44.32 -0.79 32.79
CA VAL A 140 -45.76 -1.00 32.67
C VAL A 140 -46.13 -2.45 33.03
N ALA A 141 -45.32 -3.42 32.61
CA ALA A 141 -45.51 -4.80 33.02
C ALA A 141 -45.41 -4.97 34.55
N ASP A 142 -44.41 -4.36 35.20
CA ASP A 142 -44.24 -4.39 36.65
C ASP A 142 -45.44 -3.76 37.38
N GLN A 143 -45.95 -2.62 36.89
CA GLN A 143 -47.16 -1.99 37.44
C GLN A 143 -48.38 -2.89 37.33
N MET A 144 -48.56 -3.57 36.19
CA MET A 144 -49.65 -4.54 36.01
C MET A 144 -49.49 -5.74 36.94
N TYR A 145 -48.26 -6.20 37.20
CA TYR A 145 -47.99 -7.26 38.16
C TYR A 145 -48.37 -6.85 39.59
N ASP A 146 -47.98 -5.66 40.03
CA ASP A 146 -48.32 -5.14 41.36
C ASP A 146 -49.84 -5.03 41.55
N GLU A 147 -50.56 -4.50 40.54
CA GLU A 147 -52.02 -4.39 40.59
C GLU A 147 -52.71 -5.76 40.62
N ALA A 148 -52.21 -6.74 39.86
CA ALA A 148 -52.71 -8.10 39.87
C ALA A 148 -52.49 -8.83 41.21
N VAL A 149 -51.35 -8.60 41.88
CA VAL A 149 -51.07 -9.17 43.22
C VAL A 149 -52.00 -8.56 44.27
N ASN A 150 -52.22 -7.24 44.22
CA ASN A 150 -53.09 -6.54 45.18
C ASN A 150 -54.58 -6.92 45.04
N LEU A 151 -55.03 -7.41 43.88
CA LEU A 151 -56.40 -7.92 43.67
C LEU A 151 -56.65 -9.30 44.31
N LYS A 152 -55.61 -10.02 44.74
CA LYS A 152 -55.71 -11.40 45.27
C LYS A 152 -55.75 -11.47 46.79
N THR A 153 -55.67 -10.33 47.47
CA THR A 153 -55.81 -10.13 48.93
C THR A 153 -57.11 -9.40 49.25
#